data_AF-A0A351X4T3-F1
#
_entry.id   AF-A0A351X4T3-F1
#
_cell.length_a   1.000
_cell.length_b   1.000
_cell.length_c   1.000
_cell.angle_alpha   90.00
_cell.angle_beta   90.00
_cell.angle_gamma   90.00
#
_symmetry.space_group_name_H-M   'P 1'
#
loop_
_entity.id
_entity.type
_entity.pdbx_description
1 polymer ?
#
loop_
_entity_poly.entity_id
_entity_poly.type
_entity_poly.pdbx_seq_one_letter_code
_entity_poly.pdbx_strand_id
1 'polypeptide(L)'
;AFKTDEKLIFVPHLPYHPDLRYTSRDDRYPPYDRMVEASQRIAYVTSKNPELDRRLRSGFVAMDVTYKETKIGDYRVFYALSAAVRPEELAIYPSQP
;
A
#
# COMPACT_ATOMS: atom_id res chain seq x y z
N ALA A 1 16.27 -10.21 -17.65
CA ALA A 1 16.28 -10.96 -16.38
C ALA A 1 16.18 -9.96 -15.24
N PHE A 2 15.21 -10.12 -14.33
CA PHE A 2 15.25 -9.43 -13.04
C PHE A 2 16.50 -9.96 -12.32
N LYS A 3 17.43 -9.08 -11.95
CA LYS A 3 18.77 -9.46 -11.47
C LYS A 3 18.79 -9.97 -10.03
N THR A 4 17.64 -9.99 -9.38
CA THR A 4 17.45 -10.41 -7.99
C THR A 4 16.43 -11.54 -7.99
N ASP A 5 16.70 -12.66 -7.32
CA ASP A 5 15.72 -13.73 -7.08
C ASP A 5 14.66 -13.30 -6.04
N GLU A 6 14.30 -12.01 -6.04
CA GLU A 6 13.33 -11.44 -5.13
C GLU A 6 11.93 -11.93 -5.52
N LYS A 7 11.18 -12.38 -4.51
CA LYS A 7 9.78 -12.74 -4.63
C LYS A 7 8.95 -11.61 -4.04
N LEU A 8 7.98 -11.14 -4.81
CA LEU A 8 7.06 -10.09 -4.40
C LEU A 8 5.65 -10.69 -4.31
N ILE A 9 4.96 -10.42 -3.21
CA ILE A 9 3.56 -10.78 -2.98
C ILE A 9 2.83 -9.50 -2.63
N PHE A 10 1.71 -9.25 -3.32
CA PHE A 10 0.85 -8.09 -3.09
C PHE A 10 -0.58 -8.57 -2.83
N VAL A 11 -1.26 -7.89 -1.91
CA VAL A 11 -2.67 -8.11 -1.55
C VAL A 11 -3.47 -6.83 -1.79
N PRO A 12 -4.76 -6.91 -2.17
CA PRO A 12 -5.55 -5.76 -2.61
C PRO A 12 -6.17 -5.00 -1.42
N HIS A 13 -5.39 -4.64 -0.41
CA HIS A 13 -5.90 -3.97 0.82
C HIS A 13 -6.05 -2.46 0.68
N LEU A 14 -5.71 -1.86 -0.47
CA LEU A 14 -5.89 -0.43 -0.69
C LEU A 14 -7.23 -0.12 -1.33
N PRO A 15 -7.90 0.98 -0.95
CA PRO A 15 -9.08 1.45 -1.65
C PRO A 15 -8.73 1.94 -3.06
N TYR A 16 -9.36 1.41 -4.10
CA TYR A 16 -9.11 1.86 -5.47
C TYR A 16 -10.18 2.82 -6.00
N HIS A 17 -11.32 2.94 -5.32
CA HIS A 17 -12.33 3.92 -5.70
C HIS A 17 -11.85 5.35 -5.36
N PRO A 18 -12.19 6.36 -6.19
CA PRO A 18 -11.83 7.76 -5.91
C PRO A 18 -12.39 8.32 -4.59
N ASP A 19 -13.49 7.76 -4.11
CA ASP A 19 -14.11 8.06 -2.80
C ASP A 19 -13.51 7.23 -1.64
N LEU A 20 -12.44 6.49 -1.93
CA LEU A 20 -11.70 5.62 -1.02
C LEU A 20 -12.49 4.46 -0.42
N ARG A 21 -13.62 4.07 -1.01
CA ARG A 21 -14.29 2.85 -0.57
C ARG A 21 -13.41 1.63 -0.77
N TYR A 22 -13.40 0.79 0.26
CA TYR A 22 -12.71 -0.49 0.30
C TYR A 22 -13.71 -1.58 0.72
N THR A 23 -13.53 -2.80 0.19
CA THR A 23 -14.26 -3.98 0.64
C THR A 23 -13.31 -5.16 0.72
N SER A 24 -13.35 -5.90 1.82
CA SER A 24 -12.55 -7.12 2.00
C SER A 24 -12.93 -8.22 1.01
N ARG A 25 -14.09 -8.12 0.34
CA ARG A 25 -14.50 -9.03 -0.73
C ARG A 25 -13.58 -9.01 -1.96
N ASP A 26 -12.84 -7.92 -2.14
CA ASP A 26 -11.88 -7.82 -3.24
C ASP A 26 -10.62 -8.63 -2.97
N ASP A 27 -10.39 -9.05 -1.72
CA ASP A 27 -9.39 -10.05 -1.38
C ASP A 27 -9.88 -11.47 -1.72
N ARG A 28 -9.37 -11.99 -2.84
CA ARG A 28 -9.76 -13.31 -3.36
C ARG A 28 -8.82 -14.43 -2.93
N TYR A 29 -7.71 -14.12 -2.24
CA TYR A 29 -6.76 -15.15 -1.83
C TYR A 29 -6.14 -14.87 -0.45
N PRO A 30 -6.94 -15.08 0.63
CA PRO A 30 -6.51 -14.81 1.99
C PRO A 30 -5.21 -15.48 2.47
N PRO A 31 -4.75 -16.63 1.92
CA PRO A 31 -3.45 -17.17 2.32
C PRO A 31 -2.27 -16.21 2.10
N TYR A 32 -2.36 -15.28 1.14
CA TYR A 32 -1.29 -14.30 0.91
C TYR A 32 -1.27 -13.19 1.95
N ASP A 33 -2.39 -12.90 2.61
CA ASP A 33 -2.44 -11.90 3.70
C ASP A 33 -1.47 -12.26 4.82
N ARG A 34 -1.45 -13.55 5.20
CA ARG A 34 -0.54 -14.02 6.26
C ARG A 34 0.93 -13.83 5.89
N MET A 35 1.26 -13.95 4.60
CA MET A 35 2.62 -13.76 4.12
C MET A 35 3.00 -12.27 4.09
N VAL A 36 2.08 -11.41 3.68
CA VAL A 36 2.28 -9.95 3.67
C VAL A 36 2.35 -9.40 5.09
N GLU A 37 1.46 -9.85 5.98
CA GLU A 37 1.41 -9.43 7.38
C GLU A 37 2.70 -9.76 8.13
N ALA A 38 3.32 -10.89 7.84
CA ALA A 38 4.61 -11.28 8.42
C ALA A 38 5.81 -10.51 7.82
N SER A 39 5.63 -9.77 6.72
CA SER A 39 6.73 -9.08 6.05
C SER A 39 7.13 -7.79 6.76
N GLN A 40 8.44 -7.59 6.91
CA GLN A 40 9.03 -6.32 7.36
C GLN A 40 9.34 -5.37 6.19
N ARG A 41 9.34 -5.89 4.95
CA ARG A 41 9.60 -5.09 3.74
C ARG A 41 8.30 -4.94 2.98
N ILE A 42 7.80 -3.70 2.93
CA ILE A 42 6.51 -3.38 2.33
C ILE A 42 6.68 -2.34 1.23
N ALA A 43 5.84 -2.46 0.21
CA ALA A 43 5.67 -1.46 -0.81
C ALA A 43 4.17 -1.28 -1.09
N TYR A 44 3.78 -0.05 -1.40
CA TYR A 44 2.43 0.31 -1.78
C TYR A 44 2.41 0.63 -3.27
N VAL A 45 1.41 0.12 -3.98
CA VAL A 45 1.19 0.41 -5.39
C VAL A 45 -0.21 0.97 -5.56
N THR A 46 -0.32 2.17 -6.10
CA THR A 46 -1.59 2.82 -6.41
C THR A 46 -1.68 3.10 -7.91
N SER A 47 -2.90 3.28 -8.42
CA SER A 47 -3.13 3.72 -9.79
C SER A 47 -4.24 4.77 -9.81
N LYS A 48 -3.99 5.88 -10.51
CA LYS A 48 -4.99 6.94 -10.79
C LYS A 48 -5.84 7.38 -9.59
N ASN A 49 -5.27 7.42 -8.38
CA ASN A 49 -5.98 7.85 -7.18
C ASN A 49 -5.15 8.89 -6.39
N PRO A 50 -5.20 10.18 -6.79
CA PRO A 50 -4.41 11.24 -6.16
C PRO A 50 -4.73 11.45 -4.69
N GLU A 51 -5.97 11.20 -4.29
CA GLU A 51 -6.40 11.32 -2.90
C GLU A 51 -5.80 10.20 -2.02
N LEU A 52 -5.81 8.95 -2.51
CA LEU A 52 -5.10 7.86 -1.83
C LEU A 52 -3.60 8.16 -1.70
N ASP A 53 -2.97 8.61 -2.79
CA ASP A 53 -1.55 9.00 -2.78
C ASP A 53 -1.28 10.07 -1.70
N ARG A 54 -2.16 11.07 -1.59
CA ARG A 54 -2.04 12.13 -0.58
C ARG A 54 -2.14 11.57 0.84
N ARG A 55 -3.06 10.64 1.09
CA ARG A 55 -3.22 10.00 2.41
C ARG A 55 -2.04 9.12 2.77
N LEU A 56 -1.50 8.34 1.84
CA LEU A 56 -0.29 7.55 2.06
C LEU A 56 0.89 8.45 2.45
N ARG A 57 1.16 9.51 1.68
CA ARG A 57 2.24 10.47 2.01
C ARG A 57 2.04 11.10 3.39
N SER A 58 0.82 11.53 3.69
CA SER A 58 0.51 12.18 4.98
C SER A 58 0.64 11.22 6.15
N GLY A 59 0.19 9.96 5.99
CA GLY A 59 0.30 8.93 7.02
C GLY A 59 1.75 8.55 7.29
N PHE A 60 2.57 8.35 6.25
CA PHE A 60 4.00 8.10 6.43
C PHE A 60 4.70 9.24 7.18
N VAL A 61 4.42 10.50 6.82
CA VAL A 61 4.97 11.68 7.52
C VAL A 61 4.51 11.74 8.98
N ALA A 62 3.23 11.48 9.26
CA ALA A 62 2.70 11.49 10.62
C ALA A 62 3.33 10.43 11.53
N MET A 63 3.80 9.33 10.95
CA MET A 63 4.46 8.22 11.65
C MET A 63 6.00 8.33 11.66
N ASP A 64 6.57 9.43 11.14
CA ASP A 64 8.02 9.60 10.96
C ASP A 64 8.68 8.47 10.12
N VAL A 65 7.93 7.95 9.15
CA VAL A 65 8.38 6.89 8.23
C VAL A 65 8.93 7.51 6.96
N THR A 66 10.21 7.27 6.70
CA THR A 66 10.84 7.66 5.43
C THR A 66 10.56 6.61 4.36
N TYR A 67 10.46 7.03 3.11
CA TYR A 67 10.17 6.15 1.98
C TYR A 67 10.76 6.71 0.68
N LYS A 68 10.87 5.86 -0.33
CA LYS A 68 11.10 6.26 -1.73
C LYS A 68 9.80 6.21 -2.50
N GLU A 69 9.64 7.13 -3.44
CA GLU A 69 8.48 7.20 -4.32
C GLU A 69 8.94 7.22 -5.77
N THR A 70 8.32 6.41 -6.62
CA THR A 70 8.54 6.44 -8.07
C THR A 70 7.25 6.28 -8.85
N LYS A 71 7.22 6.77 -10.09
CA LYS A 71 6.12 6.61 -11.03
C LYS A 71 6.53 5.66 -12.15
N ILE A 72 5.72 4.64 -12.40
CA ILE A 72 5.92 3.68 -13.50
C ILE A 72 4.64 3.66 -14.33
N GLY A 73 4.64 4.35 -15.47
CA GLY A 73 3.41 4.55 -16.26
C GLY A 73 2.33 5.24 -15.43
N ASP A 74 1.16 4.62 -15.33
CA ASP A 74 0.01 5.13 -14.54
C ASP A 74 0.07 4.78 -13.04
N TYR A 75 1.09 4.02 -12.63
CA TYR A 75 1.24 3.55 -11.26
C TYR A 75 2.15 4.45 -10.44
N ARG A 76 1.80 4.62 -9.17
CA ARG A 76 2.69 5.15 -8.15
C ARG A 76 3.14 4.04 -7.24
N VAL A 77 4.44 3.99 -6.95
CA VAL A 77 5.04 2.99 -6.07
C VAL A 77 5.75 3.69 -4.92
N PHE A 78 5.33 3.40 -3.70
CA PHE A 78 5.99 3.80 -2.46
C PHE A 78 6.72 2.58 -1.91
N TYR A 79 8.03 2.67 -1.70
CA TYR A 79 8.88 1.53 -1.38
C TYR A 79 10.06 1.94 -0.51
N ALA A 80 10.81 0.95 -0.01
CA ALA A 80 11.94 1.19 0.90
C ALA A 80 11.54 2.05 2.11
N LEU A 81 10.38 1.72 2.72
CA LEU A 81 9.92 2.34 3.94
C LEU A 81 10.90 2.03 5.08
N SER A 82 11.17 2.99 5.97
CA SER A 82 12.05 2.79 7.13
C SER A 82 11.45 1.88 8.21
N ALA A 83 10.14 1.70 8.19
CA ALA A 83 9.42 0.77 9.05
C ALA A 83 8.30 0.08 8.25
N ALA A 84 7.91 -1.11 8.69
CA ALA A 84 6.75 -1.79 8.14
C ALA A 84 5.49 -1.06 8.62
N VAL A 85 4.70 -0.53 7.70
CA VAL A 85 3.43 0.13 7.98
C VAL A 85 2.32 -0.67 7.31
N ARG A 86 1.18 -0.83 7.98
CA ARG A 86 -0.02 -1.49 7.45
C ARG A 86 -1.04 -0.47 6.96
N PRO A 87 -1.87 -0.81 5.96
CA PRO A 87 -2.95 0.06 5.49
C PRO A 87 -3.85 0.60 6.62
N GLU A 88 -4.13 -0.22 7.63
CA GLU A 88 -4.98 0.07 8.80
C GLU A 88 -4.38 1.17 9.68
N GLU A 89 -3.06 1.35 9.65
CA GLU A 89 -2.35 2.38 10.40
C GLU A 89 -2.38 3.75 9.69
N LEU A 90 -2.76 3.80 8.41
CA LEU A 90 -2.54 4.98 7.54
C LEU A 90 -3.74 5.92 7.34
N ALA A 91 -4.84 5.77 8.09
CA ALA A 91 -6.04 6.60 7.92
C ALA A 91 -6.53 6.74 6.45
N ILE A 92 -6.28 5.70 5.63
CA ILE A 92 -6.59 5.70 4.19
C ILE A 92 -8.03 5.28 3.89
N TYR A 93 -8.70 4.64 4.83
CA TYR A 93 -10.10 4.27 4.71
C TYR A 93 -10.99 5.45 5.11
N PRO A 94 -12.19 5.60 4.53
CA PRO A 94 -13.17 6.57 5.01
C PRO A 94 -13.55 6.24 6.45
N SER A 95 -13.72 7.27 7.28
CA SER A 95 -14.28 7.12 8.61
C SER A 95 -15.66 6.47 8.48
N GLN A 96 -15.87 5.34 9.15
CA GLN A 96 -17.20 4.75 9.23
C GLN A 96 -18.12 5.76 9.94
N PRO A 97 -19.29 6.11 9.38
CA PRO A 97 -20.25 6.99 10.04
C PRO A 97 -20.78 6.42 11.35
#